data_AF-A0A373TA04-F1
#
_entry.id   AF-A0A373TA04-F1
#
_cell.length_a   1.000
_cell.length_b   1.000
_cell.length_c   1.000
_cell.angle_alpha   90.00
_cell.angle_beta   90.00
_cell.angle_gamma   90.00
#
_symmetry.space_group_name_H-M   'P 1'
#
loop_
_entity.id
_entity.type
_entity.pdbx_description
1 polymer ?
#
loop_
_entity_poly.entity_id
_entity_poly.type
_entity_poly.pdbx_seq_one_letter_code
_entity_poly.pdbx_strand_id
1 'polypeptide(L)'
;MNETGEDGGIPVKVLKPNGDTSTYVPEYDEEISALDKGIENAKQPYLDEAKEIADEYNRIIEDSEMENEDKISSLEMEKNRLTSLKDQWQEESSEWYEEKDRLQKMKSQQTIDDMQENESVDISSDELNSFSDKIKNFWEDDTEDNAYVSDNTNKIHDINNQAKDIRSPKSIEGMDANEPNVDVFPLEKTNQTINNIELDDGSEQKIFDHPDRLLNELPYSQGINEFDKEGTCALANLGSWLEIGGSRNVENDIVKYASTHMDMYGNALCSESGGVLPENIPVIWKQFGVDAYLDGSKNLEHIAEAVESGKAVSVGVNAGKLYESDNIENIDLNDCYGDGGANHAIGVMSCARDAITGNLTHFYINDTGRDLARDACRKVKVVDFLQAFNVKRGVAIISKKPIW
;
A
#
# COMPACT_ATOMS: atom_id res chain seq x y z
N MET A 1 21.74 -23.02 25.99
CA MET A 1 20.78 -23.40 24.95
C MET A 1 20.83 -22.25 23.97
N ASN A 2 21.53 -22.48 22.85
CA ASN A 2 21.90 -21.44 21.90
C ASN A 2 20.68 -21.03 21.09
N GLU A 3 20.48 -19.72 21.00
CA GLU A 3 19.63 -19.06 20.01
C GLU A 3 20.36 -19.12 18.67
N THR A 4 19.74 -19.76 17.68
CA THR A 4 20.15 -19.69 16.27
C THR A 4 19.31 -18.61 15.62
N GLY A 5 20.00 -17.64 15.01
CA GLY A 5 19.38 -16.62 14.18
C GLY A 5 18.85 -17.22 12.88
N GLU A 6 17.69 -16.75 12.47
CA GLU A 6 17.17 -16.88 11.12
C GLU A 6 16.69 -15.48 10.71
N ASP A 7 17.47 -14.82 9.86
CA ASP A 7 17.11 -13.60 9.13
C ASP A 7 16.38 -14.02 7.84
N GLY A 8 15.24 -14.70 8.02
CA GLY A 8 14.25 -14.98 6.99
C GLY A 8 13.06 -14.03 7.16
N GLY A 9 12.33 -13.75 6.08
CA GLY A 9 11.28 -12.73 5.97
C GLY A 9 10.27 -12.63 7.13
N ILE A 10 9.51 -11.53 7.15
CA ILE A 10 8.62 -11.20 8.26
C ILE A 10 7.63 -12.37 8.50
N PRO A 11 7.64 -13.01 9.69
CA PRO A 11 6.81 -14.18 9.94
C PRO A 11 5.32 -13.84 9.88
N VAL A 12 4.61 -14.51 8.97
CA VAL A 12 3.17 -14.42 8.77
C VAL A 12 2.48 -15.60 9.46
N LYS A 13 1.38 -15.36 10.18
CA LYS A 13 0.57 -16.46 10.74
C LYS A 13 -0.38 -16.99 9.68
N VAL A 14 -0.21 -18.26 9.30
CA VAL A 14 -1.08 -18.93 8.33
C VAL A 14 -2.04 -19.87 9.07
N LEU A 15 -3.33 -19.78 8.72
CA LEU A 15 -4.40 -20.64 9.23
C LEU A 15 -4.43 -21.94 8.44
N LYS A 16 -4.27 -23.07 9.13
CA LYS A 16 -4.41 -24.38 8.52
C LYS A 16 -5.89 -24.74 8.36
N PRO A 17 -6.23 -25.65 7.43
CA PRO A 17 -7.62 -26.11 7.22
C PRO A 17 -8.29 -26.70 8.46
N ASN A 18 -7.52 -27.10 9.47
CA ASN A 18 -8.01 -27.63 10.74
C ASN A 18 -8.19 -26.56 11.85
N GLY A 19 -7.90 -25.27 11.57
CA GLY A 19 -8.07 -24.17 12.51
C GLY A 19 -6.84 -23.84 13.39
N ASP A 20 -5.72 -24.54 13.23
CA ASP A 20 -4.47 -24.20 13.92
C ASP A 20 -3.68 -23.11 13.16
N THR A 21 -2.99 -22.24 13.90
CA THR A 21 -2.06 -21.26 13.31
C THR A 21 -0.63 -21.79 13.33
N SER A 22 0.08 -21.75 12.19
CA SER A 22 1.54 -21.87 12.16
C SER A 22 2.20 -20.53 11.84
N THR A 23 3.34 -20.26 12.45
CA THR A 23 4.24 -19.20 12.01
C THR A 23 4.88 -19.67 10.71
N TYR A 24 4.60 -18.95 9.63
CA TYR A 24 5.17 -19.19 8.32
C TYR A 24 6.10 -18.02 8.02
N VAL A 25 7.38 -18.29 7.83
CA VAL A 25 8.33 -17.30 7.32
C VAL A 25 8.30 -17.49 5.81
N PRO A 26 7.79 -16.53 5.02
CA PRO A 26 7.84 -16.63 3.58
C PRO A 26 9.29 -16.73 3.16
N GLU A 27 9.66 -17.85 2.53
CA GLU A 27 10.94 -17.95 1.86
C GLU A 27 10.96 -16.91 0.73
N TYR A 28 12.14 -16.36 0.40
CA TYR A 28 12.27 -15.38 -0.70
C TYR A 28 11.64 -15.89 -2.02
N ASP A 29 11.57 -17.21 -2.22
CA ASP A 29 10.90 -17.83 -3.36
C ASP A 29 9.39 -17.58 -3.39
N GLU A 30 8.73 -17.52 -2.25
CA GLU A 30 7.31 -17.19 -2.18
C GLU A 30 7.06 -15.69 -2.34
N GLU A 31 7.93 -14.83 -1.80
CA GLU A 31 7.84 -13.38 -2.01
C GLU A 31 8.08 -13.01 -3.48
N ILE A 32 9.10 -13.61 -4.12
CA ILE A 32 9.35 -13.45 -5.55
C ILE A 32 8.17 -14.00 -6.37
N SER A 33 7.61 -15.17 -6.00
CA SER A 33 6.46 -15.73 -6.71
C SER A 33 5.19 -14.88 -6.55
N ALA A 34 4.99 -14.27 -5.39
CA ALA A 34 3.86 -13.37 -5.14
C ALA A 34 4.01 -12.06 -5.92
N LEU A 35 5.22 -11.49 -5.93
CA LEU A 35 5.57 -10.31 -6.74
C LEU A 35 5.40 -10.60 -8.23
N ASP A 36 5.81 -11.77 -8.71
CA ASP A 36 5.63 -12.18 -10.11
C ASP A 36 4.16 -12.28 -10.50
N LYS A 37 3.32 -12.84 -9.62
CA LYS A 37 1.87 -12.89 -9.83
C LYS A 37 1.25 -11.49 -9.80
N GLY A 38 1.75 -10.61 -8.93
CA GLY A 38 1.36 -9.21 -8.88
C GLY A 38 1.68 -8.47 -10.17
N ILE A 39 2.90 -8.62 -10.69
CA ILE A 39 3.32 -8.06 -11.98
C ILE A 39 2.48 -8.62 -13.13
N GLU A 40 2.19 -9.93 -13.15
CA GLU A 40 1.35 -10.56 -14.17
C GLU A 40 -0.06 -9.98 -14.19
N ASN A 41 -0.69 -9.89 -13.01
CA ASN A 41 -2.02 -9.30 -12.87
C ASN A 41 -2.04 -7.82 -13.28
N ALA A 42 -1.05 -7.05 -12.86
CA ALA A 42 -0.93 -5.63 -13.19
C ALA A 42 -0.64 -5.39 -14.67
N LYS A 43 -0.01 -6.35 -15.35
CA LYS A 43 0.24 -6.29 -16.80
C LYS A 43 -1.00 -6.61 -17.62
N GLN A 44 -1.97 -7.33 -17.07
CA GLN A 44 -3.13 -7.82 -17.81
C GLN A 44 -3.95 -6.71 -18.49
N PRO A 45 -4.25 -5.57 -17.85
CA PRO A 45 -4.94 -4.46 -18.52
C PRO A 45 -4.17 -3.91 -19.73
N TYR A 46 -2.83 -3.85 -19.66
CA TYR A 46 -2.00 -3.41 -20.79
C TYR A 46 -1.99 -4.43 -21.93
N LEU A 47 -2.09 -5.72 -21.61
CA LEU A 47 -2.23 -6.78 -22.63
C LEU A 47 -3.60 -6.73 -23.30
N ASP A 48 -4.66 -6.46 -22.54
CA ASP A 48 -6.02 -6.33 -23.06
C ASP A 48 -6.13 -5.10 -23.97
N GLU A 49 -5.60 -3.95 -23.56
CA GLU A 49 -5.52 -2.73 -24.36
C GLU A 49 -4.65 -2.92 -25.62
N ALA A 50 -3.48 -3.56 -25.49
CA ALA A 50 -2.63 -3.85 -26.65
C ALA A 50 -3.33 -4.78 -27.66
N LYS A 51 -4.18 -5.69 -27.19
CA LYS A 51 -5.01 -6.54 -28.05
C LYS A 51 -6.11 -5.73 -28.74
N GLU A 52 -6.75 -4.80 -28.05
CA GLU A 52 -7.73 -3.90 -28.67
C GLU A 52 -7.09 -3.05 -29.77
N ILE A 53 -5.91 -2.48 -29.53
CA ILE A 53 -5.14 -1.74 -30.53
C ILE A 53 -4.82 -2.63 -31.74
N ALA A 54 -4.44 -3.89 -31.51
CA ALA A 54 -4.15 -4.84 -32.59
C ALA A 54 -5.41 -5.20 -33.40
N ASP A 55 -6.56 -5.37 -32.75
CA ASP A 55 -7.83 -5.63 -33.40
C ASP A 55 -8.28 -4.42 -34.25
N GLU A 56 -8.11 -3.20 -33.74
CA GLU A 56 -8.42 -1.96 -34.46
C GLU A 56 -7.47 -1.74 -35.65
N TYR A 57 -6.17 -2.00 -35.46
CA TYR A 57 -5.18 -2.01 -36.53
C TYR A 57 -5.58 -2.93 -37.68
N ASN A 58 -6.05 -4.15 -37.37
CA ASN A 58 -6.55 -5.09 -38.38
C ASN A 58 -7.81 -4.57 -39.07
N ARG A 59 -8.77 -3.99 -38.34
CA ARG A 59 -9.99 -3.39 -38.93
C ARG A 59 -9.65 -2.28 -39.92
N ILE A 60 -8.73 -1.37 -39.57
CA ILE A 60 -8.31 -0.28 -40.45
C ILE A 60 -7.69 -0.81 -41.74
N ILE A 61 -6.87 -1.86 -41.64
CA ILE A 61 -6.25 -2.48 -42.82
C ILE A 61 -7.30 -3.14 -43.73
N GLU A 62 -8.22 -3.91 -43.13
CA GLU A 62 -9.23 -4.69 -43.82
C GLU A 62 -10.38 -3.85 -44.40
N ASP A 63 -10.55 -2.60 -43.93
CA ASP A 63 -11.60 -1.71 -44.42
C ASP A 63 -11.38 -1.31 -45.89
N SER A 64 -12.13 -1.90 -46.81
CA SER A 64 -12.03 -1.60 -48.24
C SER A 64 -12.65 -0.26 -48.65
N GLU A 65 -13.42 0.39 -47.77
CA GLU A 65 -14.10 1.67 -48.05
C GLU A 65 -13.29 2.88 -47.56
N MET A 66 -12.30 2.67 -46.70
CA MET A 66 -11.43 3.72 -46.19
C MET A 66 -10.32 4.09 -47.20
N GLU A 67 -10.18 5.40 -47.45
CA GLU A 67 -9.13 5.93 -48.34
C GLU A 67 -7.73 5.74 -47.74
N ASN A 68 -6.72 5.60 -48.61
CA ASN A 68 -5.36 5.27 -48.16
C ASN A 68 -4.74 6.34 -47.24
N GLU A 69 -5.05 7.62 -47.44
CA GLU A 69 -4.55 8.70 -46.57
C GLU A 69 -5.17 8.63 -45.16
N ASP A 70 -6.47 8.35 -45.07
CA ASP A 70 -7.18 8.18 -43.79
C ASP A 70 -6.71 6.92 -43.04
N LYS A 71 -6.42 5.84 -43.78
CA LYS A 71 -5.79 4.64 -43.21
C LYS A 71 -4.43 4.96 -42.60
N ILE A 72 -3.57 5.67 -43.31
CA ILE A 72 -2.24 6.03 -42.80
C ILE A 72 -2.38 6.86 -41.52
N SER A 73 -3.26 7.87 -41.50
CA SER A 73 -3.46 8.70 -40.32
C SER A 73 -4.00 7.91 -39.12
N SER A 74 -4.94 6.98 -39.35
CA SER A 74 -5.53 6.14 -38.30
C SER A 74 -4.50 5.15 -37.73
N LEU A 75 -3.68 4.53 -38.60
CA LEU A 75 -2.61 3.63 -38.18
C LEU A 75 -1.50 4.36 -37.40
N GLU A 76 -1.21 5.62 -37.74
CA GLU A 76 -0.29 6.45 -36.95
C GLU A 76 -0.85 6.76 -35.56
N MET A 77 -2.16 6.96 -35.43
CA MET A 77 -2.81 7.18 -34.14
C MET A 77 -2.72 5.94 -33.24
N GLU A 78 -3.03 4.75 -33.78
CA GLU A 78 -2.90 3.48 -33.03
C GLU A 78 -1.45 3.17 -32.65
N LYS A 79 -0.48 3.50 -33.52
CA LYS A 79 0.95 3.39 -33.21
C LYS A 79 1.35 4.29 -32.04
N ASN A 80 0.83 5.52 -31.97
CA ASN A 80 1.10 6.43 -30.87
C ASN A 80 0.44 5.93 -29.57
N ARG A 81 -0.79 5.42 -29.64
CA ARG A 81 -1.49 4.80 -28.51
C ARG A 81 -0.68 3.62 -27.95
N LEU A 82 -0.18 2.73 -28.80
CA LEU A 82 0.67 1.61 -28.39
C LEU A 82 1.99 2.06 -27.77
N THR A 83 2.59 3.13 -28.29
CA THR A 83 3.84 3.70 -27.75
C THR A 83 3.62 4.28 -26.36
N SER A 84 2.55 5.06 -26.18
CA SER A 84 2.16 5.62 -24.88
C SER A 84 1.86 4.53 -23.85
N LEU A 85 1.15 3.47 -24.26
CA LEU A 85 0.82 2.33 -23.41
C LEU A 85 2.09 1.59 -22.93
N LYS A 86 3.08 1.44 -23.82
CA LYS A 86 4.37 0.85 -23.49
C LYS A 86 5.15 1.72 -22.49
N ASP A 87 5.17 3.03 -22.70
CA ASP A 87 5.90 3.96 -21.84
C ASP A 87 5.27 4.00 -20.43
N GLN A 88 3.94 4.01 -20.33
CA GLN A 88 3.20 3.91 -19.06
C GLN A 88 3.53 2.60 -18.32
N TRP A 89 3.47 1.46 -19.01
CA TRP A 89 3.86 0.19 -18.39
C TRP A 89 5.30 0.22 -17.90
N GLN A 90 6.22 0.78 -18.69
CA GLN A 90 7.64 0.83 -18.33
C GLN A 90 7.88 1.72 -17.09
N GLU A 91 7.15 2.83 -16.98
CA GLU A 91 7.19 3.71 -15.81
C GLU A 91 6.61 3.01 -14.57
N GLU A 92 5.40 2.46 -14.68
CA GLU A 92 4.68 1.85 -13.56
C GLU A 92 5.30 0.54 -13.05
N SER A 93 5.91 -0.25 -13.93
CA SER A 93 6.53 -1.53 -13.57
C SER A 93 7.99 -1.42 -13.12
N SER A 94 8.63 -0.26 -13.29
CA SER A 94 10.06 -0.07 -13.00
C SER A 94 10.42 -0.44 -11.56
N GLU A 95 9.68 0.07 -10.59
CA GLU A 95 9.88 -0.19 -9.16
C GLU A 95 9.68 -1.68 -8.81
N TRP A 96 8.78 -2.39 -9.50
CA TRP A 96 8.55 -3.82 -9.26
C TRP A 96 9.68 -4.68 -9.79
N TYR A 97 10.26 -4.33 -10.93
CA TYR A 97 11.44 -5.02 -11.46
C TYR A 97 12.69 -4.74 -10.61
N GLU A 98 12.82 -3.53 -10.05
CA GLU A 98 13.87 -3.19 -9.08
C GLU A 98 13.72 -3.96 -7.77
N GLU A 99 12.52 -4.06 -7.23
CA GLU A 99 12.26 -4.84 -6.01
C GLU A 99 12.48 -6.34 -6.24
N LYS A 100 12.08 -6.86 -7.41
CA LYS A 100 12.36 -8.24 -7.80
C LYS A 100 13.87 -8.50 -7.85
N ASP A 101 14.64 -7.61 -8.47
CA ASP A 101 16.11 -7.72 -8.54
C ASP A 101 16.75 -7.64 -7.15
N ARG A 102 16.22 -6.78 -6.26
CA ARG A 102 16.62 -6.72 -4.86
C ARG A 102 16.36 -8.05 -4.13
N LEU A 103 15.14 -8.62 -4.22
CA LEU A 103 14.80 -9.89 -3.57
C LEU A 103 15.67 -11.04 -4.09
N GLN A 104 15.96 -11.06 -5.40
CA GLN A 104 16.87 -12.04 -6.00
C GLN A 104 18.31 -11.89 -5.51
N LYS A 105 18.79 -10.67 -5.30
CA LYS A 105 20.11 -10.40 -4.70
C LYS A 105 20.16 -10.84 -3.24
N MET A 106 19.11 -10.55 -2.46
CA MET A 106 19.00 -10.99 -1.06
C MET A 106 18.99 -12.51 -0.94
N LYS A 107 18.22 -13.20 -1.79
CA LYS A 107 18.23 -14.67 -1.89
C LYS A 107 19.64 -15.21 -2.20
N SER A 108 20.32 -14.59 -3.16
CA SER A 108 21.67 -15.03 -3.56
C SER A 108 22.69 -14.82 -2.45
N GLN A 109 22.60 -13.72 -1.70
CA GLN A 109 23.46 -13.44 -0.55
C GLN A 109 23.19 -14.41 0.60
N GLN A 110 21.92 -14.69 0.92
CA GLN A 110 21.57 -15.69 1.94
C GLN A 110 22.10 -17.08 1.57
N THR A 111 22.01 -17.47 0.28
CA THR A 111 22.58 -18.74 -0.20
C THR A 111 24.11 -18.80 -0.01
N ILE A 112 24.81 -17.66 -0.16
CA ILE A 112 26.26 -17.56 0.05
C ILE A 112 26.60 -17.62 1.55
N ASP A 113 25.83 -16.94 2.39
CA ASP A 113 26.03 -16.90 3.85
C ASP A 113 25.73 -18.28 4.47
N ASP A 114 24.69 -18.98 4.01
CA ASP A 114 24.38 -20.36 4.39
C ASP A 114 25.47 -21.36 3.95
N MET A 115 26.13 -21.10 2.81
CA MET A 115 27.30 -21.88 2.37
C MET A 115 28.54 -21.61 3.24
N GLN A 116 28.72 -20.39 3.75
CA GLN A 116 29.83 -20.02 4.63
C GLN A 116 29.63 -20.50 6.07
N GLU A 117 28.41 -20.52 6.60
CA GLU A 117 28.11 -21.09 7.94
C GLU A 117 28.30 -22.63 7.97
N ASN A 118 28.11 -23.31 6.84
CA ASN A 118 28.28 -24.75 6.74
C ASN A 118 29.74 -25.23 6.52
N GLU A 119 30.69 -24.32 6.28
CA GLU A 119 32.14 -24.63 6.23
C GLU A 119 32.85 -24.24 7.54
N SER A 120 32.40 -24.79 8.68
CA SER A 120 33.27 -24.90 9.86
C SER A 120 34.22 -26.10 9.73
N VAL A 121 35.29 -25.93 8.95
CA VAL A 121 36.43 -26.86 8.93
C VAL A 121 37.73 -26.08 9.05
N ASP A 122 38.48 -26.39 10.12
CA ASP A 122 39.81 -25.90 10.50
C ASP A 122 40.73 -25.51 9.32
N ILE A 123 41.09 -24.22 9.22
CA ILE A 123 42.21 -23.75 8.41
C ILE A 123 43.15 -22.91 9.29
N SER A 124 44.42 -23.34 9.36
CA SER A 124 45.42 -22.81 10.28
C SER A 124 45.85 -21.37 9.97
N SER A 125 46.29 -20.66 11.02
CA SER A 125 46.70 -19.24 11.05
C SER A 125 47.78 -18.81 10.04
N ASP A 126 48.40 -19.74 9.33
CA ASP A 126 49.50 -19.47 8.42
C ASP A 126 49.03 -19.11 7.00
N GLU A 127 47.79 -19.47 6.61
CA GLU A 127 47.22 -19.08 5.30
C GLU A 127 46.57 -17.69 5.28
N LEU A 128 46.08 -17.21 6.44
CA LEU A 128 45.46 -15.88 6.59
C LEU A 128 46.46 -14.72 6.40
N ASN A 129 47.73 -14.93 6.75
CA ASN A 129 48.77 -13.91 6.57
C ASN A 129 49.18 -13.73 5.09
N SER A 130 48.99 -14.75 4.24
CA SER A 130 49.29 -14.64 2.80
C SER A 130 48.24 -13.87 2.00
N PHE A 131 46.99 -13.85 2.48
CA PHE A 131 45.88 -13.18 1.79
C PHE A 131 45.82 -11.68 2.10
N SER A 132 46.10 -11.28 3.35
CA SER A 132 46.13 -9.86 3.75
C SER A 132 47.25 -9.07 3.09
N ASP A 133 48.38 -9.71 2.75
CA ASP A 133 49.51 -9.07 2.05
C ASP A 133 49.24 -8.89 0.54
N LYS A 134 48.27 -9.61 -0.03
CA LYS A 134 47.86 -9.46 -1.45
C LYS A 134 46.88 -8.32 -1.66
N ILE A 135 46.02 -8.00 -0.68
CA ILE A 135 45.05 -6.91 -0.79
C ILE A 135 45.72 -5.53 -0.60
N LYS A 136 46.77 -5.44 0.23
CA LYS A 136 47.54 -4.18 0.40
C LYS A 136 48.27 -3.71 -0.86
N ASN A 137 48.55 -4.59 -1.81
CA ASN A 137 49.27 -4.25 -3.04
C ASN A 137 48.35 -3.88 -4.22
N PHE A 138 47.03 -3.78 -4.03
CA PHE A 138 46.08 -3.49 -5.11
C PHE A 138 45.49 -2.06 -5.07
N TRP A 139 45.72 -1.30 -3.99
CA TRP A 139 45.07 0.00 -3.75
C TRP A 139 46.03 1.19 -3.58
N GLU A 140 47.25 1.10 -4.11
CA GLU A 140 48.13 2.26 -4.31
C GLU A 140 48.50 2.36 -5.80
N ASP A 141 48.52 3.58 -6.33
CA ASP A 141 48.57 4.03 -7.75
C ASP A 141 47.21 4.04 -8.48
N ASP A 142 46.63 5.15 -8.95
CA ASP A 142 47.10 6.51 -9.13
C ASP A 142 45.91 7.50 -9.01
N THR A 143 46.16 8.58 -8.28
CA THR A 143 45.42 9.84 -8.28
C THR A 143 46.01 10.80 -9.32
N GLU A 144 45.17 11.57 -10.03
CA GLU A 144 45.36 12.96 -10.56
C GLU A 144 44.42 13.18 -11.77
N ASP A 145 43.65 14.25 -11.97
CA ASP A 145 43.42 15.47 -11.20
C ASP A 145 42.16 16.20 -11.73
N ASN A 146 41.33 16.67 -10.78
CA ASN A 146 40.42 17.83 -10.71
C ASN A 146 39.82 18.54 -11.96
N ALA A 147 38.49 18.78 -11.95
CA ALA A 147 37.90 20.12 -11.69
C ALA A 147 36.35 20.20 -11.85
N TYR A 148 35.69 20.68 -10.78
CA TYR A 148 34.45 21.49 -10.69
C TYR A 148 33.17 21.11 -11.49
N VAL A 149 32.09 20.76 -10.79
CA VAL A 149 30.81 21.53 -10.72
C VAL A 149 30.08 21.19 -9.39
N SER A 150 29.52 22.21 -8.77
CA SER A 150 28.76 22.26 -7.51
C SER A 150 27.32 21.73 -7.56
N ASP A 151 26.84 21.29 -6.39
CA ASP A 151 25.47 21.34 -5.83
C ASP A 151 24.28 20.92 -6.71
N ASN A 152 23.73 19.74 -6.41
CA ASN A 152 22.42 19.52 -5.77
C ASN A 152 21.92 18.14 -6.17
N THR A 153 21.81 17.20 -5.23
CA THR A 153 20.68 16.24 -5.16
C THR A 153 20.80 15.33 -3.93
N ASN A 154 19.85 15.52 -3.02
CA ASN A 154 19.14 14.53 -2.21
C ASN A 154 19.92 13.35 -1.62
N LYS A 155 20.24 13.50 -0.33
CA LYS A 155 20.38 12.38 0.61
C LYS A 155 19.06 11.60 0.66
N ILE A 156 18.99 10.48 -0.06
CA ILE A 156 18.07 9.40 0.28
C ILE A 156 18.76 8.62 1.40
N HIS A 157 18.27 8.80 2.63
CA HIS A 157 18.71 7.97 3.74
C HIS A 157 18.08 6.59 3.60
N ASP A 158 18.93 5.56 3.57
CA ASP A 158 18.58 4.16 3.80
C ASP A 158 17.65 4.02 5.01
N ILE A 159 16.44 3.50 4.77
CA ILE A 159 15.54 3.04 5.82
C ILE A 159 15.31 1.54 5.57
N ASN A 160 16.27 0.73 6.01
CA ASN A 160 16.03 -0.68 6.28
C ASN A 160 16.69 -1.03 7.62
N ASN A 161 15.89 -1.68 8.47
CA ASN A 161 16.30 -2.41 9.67
C ASN A 161 17.10 -1.65 10.73
N GLN A 162 16.38 -0.93 11.58
CA GLN A 162 16.63 -1.02 13.01
C GLN A 162 15.34 -1.37 13.72
N ALA A 163 15.34 -2.51 14.43
CA ALA A 163 14.46 -2.76 15.55
C ALA A 163 14.71 -1.66 16.60
N LYS A 164 14.11 -0.49 16.39
CA LYS A 164 14.07 0.58 17.38
C LYS A 164 12.92 0.25 18.32
N ASP A 165 13.22 0.12 19.60
CA ASP A 165 12.24 0.34 20.67
C ASP A 165 11.38 1.55 20.25
N ILE A 166 10.13 1.30 19.84
CA ILE A 166 9.18 2.36 19.50
C ILE A 166 8.83 3.00 20.83
N ARG A 167 9.64 3.98 21.25
CA ARG A 167 9.26 4.90 22.32
C ARG A 167 7.89 5.45 21.96
N SER A 168 6.94 5.36 22.89
CA SER A 168 5.66 6.05 22.77
C SER A 168 5.93 7.51 22.39
N PRO A 169 5.15 8.09 21.46
CA PRO A 169 5.26 9.49 21.10
C PRO A 169 5.33 10.37 22.34
N LYS A 170 6.21 11.37 22.33
CA LYS A 170 6.33 12.29 23.45
C LYS A 170 5.44 13.49 23.22
N SER A 171 4.81 13.98 24.27
CA SER A 171 4.10 15.25 24.24
C SER A 171 5.03 16.41 23.85
N ILE A 172 4.52 17.36 23.08
CA ILE A 172 5.19 18.61 22.74
C ILE A 172 5.29 19.48 24.01
N GLU A 173 6.47 20.05 24.27
CA GLU A 173 6.70 20.88 25.45
C GLU A 173 5.79 22.12 25.43
N GLY A 174 5.09 22.37 26.54
CA GLY A 174 4.19 23.52 26.68
C GLY A 174 2.78 23.33 26.12
N MET A 175 2.46 22.16 25.57
CA MET A 175 1.10 21.76 25.19
C MET A 175 0.47 20.85 26.24
N ASP A 176 -0.85 20.98 26.45
CA ASP A 176 -1.60 20.04 27.27
C ASP A 176 -1.73 18.71 26.52
N ALA A 177 -0.90 17.73 26.92
CA ALA A 177 -0.90 16.39 26.35
C ALA A 177 -2.25 15.71 26.57
N ASN A 178 -2.86 15.20 25.50
CA ASN A 178 -4.12 14.49 25.56
C ASN A 178 -3.93 13.02 25.21
N GLU A 179 -3.67 12.19 26.21
CA GLU A 179 -3.54 10.75 26.02
C GLU A 179 -4.90 10.11 25.72
N PRO A 180 -5.00 9.24 24.70
CA PRO A 180 -6.25 8.62 24.31
C PRO A 180 -6.70 7.60 25.36
N ASN A 181 -8.02 7.44 25.49
CA ASN A 181 -8.57 6.32 26.24
C ASN A 181 -8.60 5.09 25.34
N VAL A 182 -7.82 4.05 25.68
CA VAL A 182 -7.81 2.79 24.92
C VAL A 182 -9.02 1.94 25.31
N ASP A 183 -10.08 2.03 24.52
CA ASP A 183 -11.34 1.31 24.73
C ASP A 183 -11.70 0.31 23.61
N VAL A 184 -10.85 0.19 22.60
CA VAL A 184 -10.91 -0.89 21.58
C VAL A 184 -9.85 -1.94 21.90
N PHE A 185 -10.25 -3.21 21.82
CA PHE A 185 -9.36 -4.35 22.04
C PHE A 185 -9.38 -5.25 20.82
N PRO A 186 -8.22 -5.53 20.20
CA PRO A 186 -8.19 -6.42 19.06
C PRO A 186 -8.70 -7.82 19.40
N LEU A 187 -9.47 -8.38 18.47
CA LEU A 187 -10.10 -9.68 18.56
C LEU A 187 -9.13 -10.77 18.09
N GLU A 188 -9.44 -12.02 18.44
CA GLU A 188 -8.70 -13.17 17.89
C GLU A 188 -9.21 -13.55 16.49
N LYS A 189 -10.48 -13.25 16.18
CA LYS A 189 -11.12 -13.45 14.88
C LYS A 189 -12.36 -12.57 14.75
N THR A 190 -12.74 -12.25 13.52
CA THR A 190 -14.02 -11.59 13.23
C THR A 190 -15.21 -12.52 13.46
N ASN A 191 -16.35 -11.92 13.85
CA ASN A 191 -17.65 -12.60 13.86
C ASN A 191 -18.50 -12.24 12.64
N GLN A 192 -18.01 -11.38 11.75
CA GLN A 192 -18.74 -11.00 10.55
C GLN A 192 -18.80 -12.14 9.53
N THR A 193 -19.77 -12.05 8.63
CA THR A 193 -20.13 -13.14 7.71
C THR A 193 -20.05 -12.67 6.27
N ILE A 194 -19.74 -13.58 5.35
CA ILE A 194 -19.89 -13.34 3.91
C ILE A 194 -21.31 -13.70 3.49
N ASN A 195 -22.00 -12.74 2.88
CA ASN A 195 -23.37 -12.87 2.39
C ASN A 195 -23.39 -13.06 0.87
N ASN A 196 -24.23 -13.97 0.38
CA ASN A 196 -24.49 -14.11 -1.05
C ASN A 196 -25.66 -13.21 -1.44
N ILE A 197 -25.49 -12.40 -2.49
CA ILE A 197 -26.48 -11.46 -3.00
C ILE A 197 -26.64 -11.68 -4.50
N GLU A 198 -27.87 -11.82 -4.98
CA GLU A 198 -28.22 -11.83 -6.40
C GLU A 198 -28.41 -10.39 -6.88
N LEU A 199 -27.76 -10.04 -7.98
CA LEU A 199 -27.87 -8.73 -8.64
C LEU A 199 -29.02 -8.71 -9.65
N ASP A 200 -29.42 -7.50 -10.08
CA ASP A 200 -30.54 -7.29 -11.02
C ASP A 200 -30.37 -8.02 -12.37
N ASP A 201 -29.13 -8.30 -12.77
CA ASP A 201 -28.79 -9.05 -13.99
C ASP A 201 -28.77 -10.57 -13.81
N GLY A 202 -29.09 -11.06 -12.61
CA GLY A 202 -29.09 -12.48 -12.23
C GLY A 202 -27.71 -13.05 -11.89
N SER A 203 -26.66 -12.23 -11.86
CA SER A 203 -25.35 -12.64 -11.35
C SER A 203 -25.33 -12.63 -9.82
N GLU A 204 -24.43 -13.42 -9.22
CA GLU A 204 -24.31 -13.53 -7.76
C GLU A 204 -22.98 -12.94 -7.26
N GLN A 205 -23.03 -12.21 -6.14
CA GLN A 205 -21.85 -11.69 -5.45
C GLN A 205 -21.78 -12.20 -4.01
N LYS A 206 -20.56 -12.49 -3.57
CA LYS A 206 -20.19 -12.70 -2.16
C LYS A 206 -19.71 -11.39 -1.58
N ILE A 207 -20.43 -10.86 -0.60
CA ILE A 207 -20.12 -9.58 0.03
C ILE A 207 -19.74 -9.83 1.47
N PHE A 208 -18.56 -9.36 1.87
CA PHE A 208 -18.14 -9.43 3.26
C PHE A 208 -18.97 -8.46 4.10
N ASP A 209 -19.61 -9.00 5.13
CA ASP A 209 -20.38 -8.27 6.12
C ASP A 209 -21.59 -7.47 5.56
N HIS A 210 -21.87 -6.27 6.10
CA HIS A 210 -23.10 -5.51 5.85
C HIS A 210 -22.85 -4.03 5.45
N PRO A 211 -22.19 -3.77 4.30
CA PRO A 211 -21.87 -2.40 3.87
C PRO A 211 -23.08 -1.46 3.76
N ASP A 212 -24.27 -1.98 3.43
CA ASP A 212 -25.50 -1.18 3.38
C ASP A 212 -25.92 -0.60 4.73
N ARG A 213 -25.60 -1.25 5.85
CA ARG A 213 -25.87 -0.68 7.18
C ARG A 213 -24.80 0.34 7.54
N LEU A 214 -23.53 0.05 7.23
CA LEU A 214 -22.41 0.96 7.45
C LEU A 214 -22.60 2.31 6.75
N LEU A 215 -23.23 2.30 5.56
CA LEU A 215 -23.60 3.52 4.84
C LEU A 215 -24.44 4.50 5.68
N ASN A 216 -25.23 3.99 6.64
CA ASN A 216 -26.10 4.81 7.50
C ASN A 216 -25.49 5.10 8.88
N GLU A 217 -24.34 4.50 9.18
CA GLU A 217 -23.71 4.57 10.50
C GLU A 217 -22.40 5.36 10.47
N LEU A 218 -21.60 5.22 9.41
CA LEU A 218 -20.26 5.80 9.34
C LEU A 218 -20.27 7.31 9.01
N PRO A 219 -19.27 8.06 9.53
CA PRO A 219 -19.08 9.44 9.16
C PRO A 219 -18.59 9.54 7.71
N TYR A 220 -18.95 10.63 7.03
CA TYR A 220 -18.57 10.89 5.63
C TYR A 220 -17.87 12.24 5.44
N SER A 221 -17.52 12.90 6.54
CA SER A 221 -16.88 14.21 6.58
C SER A 221 -15.64 14.12 7.46
N GLN A 222 -14.56 14.76 7.03
CA GLN A 222 -13.37 15.01 7.84
C GLN A 222 -13.31 16.48 8.27
N GLY A 223 -12.41 16.78 9.19
CA GLY A 223 -12.13 18.13 9.67
C GLY A 223 -12.97 18.54 10.87
N ILE A 224 -13.66 17.58 11.52
CA ILE A 224 -14.54 17.87 12.66
C ILE A 224 -13.71 17.81 13.95
N ASN A 225 -13.01 18.90 14.27
CA ASN A 225 -12.15 19.00 15.44
C ASN A 225 -12.01 20.44 15.97
N GLU A 226 -11.54 20.57 17.21
CA GLU A 226 -11.35 21.86 17.90
C GLU A 226 -10.10 22.64 17.46
N PHE A 227 -9.30 22.11 16.52
CA PHE A 227 -8.04 22.68 16.05
C PHE A 227 -8.14 23.34 14.66
N ASP A 228 -9.35 23.41 14.08
CA ASP A 228 -9.60 23.91 12.73
C ASP A 228 -8.72 23.23 11.64
N LYS A 229 -8.40 21.95 11.84
CA LYS A 229 -7.58 21.15 10.90
C LYS A 229 -8.48 20.43 9.91
N GLU A 230 -8.37 20.74 8.62
CA GLU A 230 -9.25 20.20 7.56
C GLU A 230 -8.64 19.00 6.80
N GLY A 231 -7.31 18.86 6.79
CA GLY A 231 -6.55 17.83 6.07
C GLY A 231 -6.40 16.52 6.85
N THR A 232 -7.43 16.10 7.58
CA THR A 232 -7.38 15.05 8.61
C THR A 232 -7.81 13.67 8.11
N CYS A 233 -7.86 13.41 6.80
CA CYS A 233 -8.37 12.17 6.19
C CYS A 233 -7.89 10.87 6.88
N ALA A 234 -6.59 10.73 7.13
CA ALA A 234 -6.03 9.55 7.81
C ALA A 234 -6.49 9.41 9.28
N LEU A 235 -6.77 10.52 9.94
CA LEU A 235 -7.23 10.56 11.34
C LEU A 235 -8.74 10.33 11.43
N ALA A 236 -9.52 10.95 10.54
CA ALA A 236 -10.95 10.68 10.40
C ALA A 236 -11.19 9.20 10.06
N ASN A 237 -10.34 8.61 9.22
CA ASN A 237 -10.42 7.20 8.88
C ASN A 237 -10.23 6.26 10.08
N LEU A 238 -9.25 6.55 10.94
CA LEU A 238 -9.09 5.83 12.20
C LEU A 238 -10.36 5.99 13.06
N GLY A 239 -10.96 7.19 13.10
CA GLY A 239 -12.23 7.44 13.77
C GLY A 239 -13.33 6.48 13.32
N SER A 240 -13.52 6.30 12.01
CA SER A 240 -14.49 5.34 11.46
C SER A 240 -14.23 3.90 11.93
N TRP A 241 -12.95 3.47 11.92
CA TRP A 241 -12.59 2.13 12.39
C TRP A 241 -12.78 1.96 13.90
N LEU A 242 -12.46 2.98 14.68
CA LEU A 242 -12.69 2.98 16.13
C LEU A 242 -14.19 2.93 16.45
N GLU A 243 -15.03 3.66 15.71
CA GLU A 243 -16.48 3.61 15.85
C GLU A 243 -17.00 2.19 15.60
N ILE A 244 -16.55 1.52 14.54
CA ILE A 244 -16.96 0.13 14.30
C ILE A 244 -16.44 -0.82 15.37
N GLY A 245 -15.23 -0.56 15.88
CA GLY A 245 -14.66 -1.27 17.04
C GLY A 245 -15.38 -1.00 18.36
N GLY A 246 -16.41 -0.14 18.38
CA GLY A 246 -17.20 0.21 19.56
C GLY A 246 -16.54 1.25 20.49
N SER A 247 -15.51 1.95 20.00
CA SER A 247 -14.86 3.04 20.71
C SER A 247 -15.78 4.24 20.91
N ARG A 248 -15.46 5.07 21.90
CA ARG A 248 -16.03 6.42 22.03
C ARG A 248 -15.13 7.51 21.46
N ASN A 249 -13.89 7.17 21.09
CA ASN A 249 -12.98 8.14 20.50
C ASN A 249 -13.50 8.52 19.11
N VAL A 250 -13.51 9.80 18.82
CA VAL A 250 -13.89 10.36 17.52
C VAL A 250 -12.70 11.06 16.86
N GLU A 251 -12.88 11.54 15.63
CA GLU A 251 -11.85 12.30 14.89
C GLU A 251 -11.18 13.37 15.77
N ASN A 252 -11.97 14.16 16.51
CA ASN A 252 -11.45 15.21 17.39
C ASN A 252 -10.41 14.70 18.41
N ASP A 253 -10.64 13.53 19.02
CA ASP A 253 -9.72 12.96 20.01
C ASP A 253 -8.39 12.54 19.36
N ILE A 254 -8.48 12.01 18.14
CA ILE A 254 -7.34 11.57 17.34
C ILE A 254 -6.52 12.77 16.85
N VAL A 255 -7.18 13.80 16.33
CA VAL A 255 -6.55 15.07 15.92
C VAL A 255 -5.86 15.72 17.11
N LYS A 256 -6.52 15.75 18.28
CA LYS A 256 -5.95 16.29 19.51
C LYS A 256 -4.69 15.54 19.94
N TYR A 257 -4.69 14.21 19.87
CA TYR A 257 -3.50 13.42 20.14
C TYR A 257 -2.37 13.75 19.16
N ALA A 258 -2.65 13.66 17.86
CA ALA A 258 -1.66 13.89 16.80
C ALA A 258 -1.06 15.31 16.82
N SER A 259 -1.86 16.29 17.25
CA SER A 259 -1.43 17.69 17.35
C SER A 259 -0.58 18.00 18.57
N THR A 260 -0.61 17.14 19.60
CA THR A 260 0.06 17.38 20.89
C THR A 260 1.26 16.45 21.13
N HIS A 261 1.54 15.54 20.19
CA HIS A 261 2.60 14.56 20.30
C HIS A 261 3.55 14.60 19.11
N MET A 262 4.80 14.19 19.36
CA MET A 262 5.87 14.18 18.39
C MET A 262 6.20 12.77 17.88
N ASP A 263 6.59 12.70 16.61
CA ASP A 263 7.26 11.57 15.99
C ASP A 263 8.65 11.30 16.61
N MET A 264 9.34 10.28 16.09
CA MET A 264 10.68 9.91 16.58
C MET A 264 11.77 10.95 16.27
N TYR A 265 11.51 11.89 15.37
CA TYR A 265 12.41 12.94 14.95
C TYR A 265 12.16 14.25 15.71
N GLY A 266 11.12 14.31 16.53
CA GLY A 266 10.74 15.48 17.31
C GLY A 266 9.81 16.46 16.57
N ASN A 267 9.21 16.06 15.44
CA ASN A 267 8.18 16.84 14.76
C ASN A 267 6.79 16.42 15.22
N ALA A 268 5.79 17.29 15.13
CA ALA A 268 4.40 16.91 15.41
C ALA A 268 3.95 15.73 14.52
N LEU A 269 3.12 14.83 15.07
CA LEU A 269 2.64 13.64 14.35
C LEU A 269 1.76 14.00 13.14
N CYS A 270 1.06 15.14 13.19
CA CYS A 270 0.33 15.71 12.07
C CYS A 270 0.81 17.14 11.73
N SER A 271 0.61 17.54 10.49
CA SER A 271 0.93 18.89 9.99
C SER A 271 -0.01 19.97 10.55
N GLU A 272 0.24 21.23 10.17
CA GLU A 272 -0.65 22.35 10.48
C GLU A 272 -2.07 22.15 9.95
N SER A 273 -2.24 21.51 8.79
CA SER A 273 -3.57 21.17 8.26
C SER A 273 -4.15 19.87 8.82
N GLY A 274 -3.39 19.10 9.60
CA GLY A 274 -3.81 17.79 10.12
C GLY A 274 -3.41 16.59 9.27
N GLY A 275 -2.66 16.81 8.18
CA GLY A 275 -2.13 15.74 7.34
C GLY A 275 -1.08 14.91 8.08
N VAL A 276 -1.07 13.61 7.84
CA VAL A 276 -0.19 12.65 8.54
C VAL A 276 0.68 11.93 7.53
N LEU A 277 1.97 11.82 7.83
CA LEU A 277 2.88 11.02 7.02
C LEU A 277 2.55 9.52 7.19
N PRO A 278 2.63 8.70 6.13
CA PRO A 278 2.25 7.29 6.21
C PRO A 278 2.91 6.50 7.36
N GLU A 279 4.18 6.77 7.65
CA GLU A 279 4.94 6.16 8.75
C GLU A 279 4.41 6.50 10.14
N ASN A 280 3.73 7.64 10.31
CA ASN A 280 3.14 8.07 11.57
C ASN A 280 1.76 7.46 11.80
N ILE A 281 1.07 6.97 10.76
CA ILE A 281 -0.29 6.43 10.89
C ILE A 281 -0.31 5.20 11.82
N PRO A 282 0.54 4.15 11.64
CA PRO A 282 0.59 3.02 12.58
C PRO A 282 0.97 3.43 14.00
N VAL A 283 1.83 4.45 14.14
CA VAL A 283 2.24 4.98 15.45
C VAL A 283 1.04 5.56 16.20
N ILE A 284 0.20 6.34 15.50
CA ILE A 284 -1.04 6.91 16.06
C ILE A 284 -2.04 5.80 16.37
N TRP A 285 -2.33 4.90 15.42
CA TRP A 285 -3.30 3.81 15.59
C TRP A 285 -3.01 2.96 16.84
N LYS A 286 -1.73 2.67 17.09
CA LYS A 286 -1.30 1.91 18.26
C LYS A 286 -1.70 2.55 19.59
N GLN A 287 -1.75 3.88 19.65
CA GLN A 287 -2.12 4.61 20.87
C GLN A 287 -3.61 4.52 21.14
N PHE A 288 -4.43 4.23 20.12
CA PHE A 288 -5.85 3.96 20.25
C PHE A 288 -6.17 2.46 20.35
N GLY A 289 -5.16 1.61 20.60
CA GLY A 289 -5.33 0.17 20.79
C GLY A 289 -5.29 -0.66 19.51
N VAL A 290 -5.04 -0.04 18.35
CA VAL A 290 -5.00 -0.73 17.05
C VAL A 290 -3.55 -0.85 16.58
N ASP A 291 -2.88 -1.96 16.90
CA ASP A 291 -1.52 -2.20 16.38
C ASP A 291 -1.60 -2.51 14.88
N ALA A 292 -0.85 -1.76 14.07
CA ALA A 292 -0.90 -1.79 12.62
C ALA A 292 0.49 -1.76 11.99
N TYR A 293 0.54 -2.01 10.68
CA TYR A 293 1.75 -1.91 9.87
C TYR A 293 1.42 -1.25 8.53
N LEU A 294 2.46 -0.72 7.89
CA LEU A 294 2.41 -0.19 6.54
C LEU A 294 2.67 -1.33 5.55
N ASP A 295 1.80 -1.47 4.57
CA ASP A 295 1.91 -2.38 3.44
C ASP A 295 2.03 -1.58 2.14
N GLY A 296 3.23 -1.60 1.56
CA GLY A 296 3.55 -0.96 0.29
C GLY A 296 3.38 -1.87 -0.93
N SER A 297 2.94 -3.13 -0.76
CA SER A 297 2.85 -4.12 -1.84
C SER A 297 1.83 -3.78 -2.92
N LYS A 298 0.86 -2.93 -2.59
CA LYS A 298 -0.31 -2.58 -3.42
C LYS A 298 -1.14 -3.80 -3.87
N ASN A 299 -1.06 -4.91 -3.13
CA ASN A 299 -1.78 -6.14 -3.46
C ASN A 299 -3.24 -6.07 -3.00
N LEU A 300 -4.17 -5.97 -3.95
CA LEU A 300 -5.60 -5.87 -3.65
C LEU A 300 -6.19 -7.14 -3.03
N GLU A 301 -5.68 -8.32 -3.37
CA GLU A 301 -6.14 -9.57 -2.74
C GLU A 301 -5.71 -9.62 -1.27
N HIS A 302 -4.49 -9.18 -0.95
CA HIS A 302 -4.04 -9.08 0.44
C HIS A 302 -4.88 -8.07 1.24
N ILE A 303 -5.24 -6.94 0.64
CA ILE A 303 -6.17 -5.96 1.23
C ILE A 303 -7.55 -6.60 1.47
N ALA A 304 -8.10 -7.28 0.46
CA ALA A 304 -9.39 -7.94 0.58
C ALA A 304 -9.39 -9.03 1.66
N GLU A 305 -8.37 -9.88 1.72
CA GLU A 305 -8.20 -10.88 2.77
C GLU A 305 -8.07 -10.26 4.16
N ALA A 306 -7.37 -9.12 4.28
CA ALA A 306 -7.29 -8.39 5.54
C ALA A 306 -8.68 -7.91 5.99
N VAL A 307 -9.44 -7.29 5.10
CA VAL A 307 -10.82 -6.86 5.36
C VAL A 307 -11.72 -8.05 5.71
N GLU A 308 -11.68 -9.13 4.93
CA GLU A 308 -12.47 -10.36 5.16
C GLU A 308 -12.12 -11.06 6.47
N SER A 309 -10.93 -10.80 7.02
CA SER A 309 -10.53 -11.27 8.35
C SER A 309 -10.98 -10.34 9.50
N GLY A 310 -11.61 -9.21 9.19
CA GLY A 310 -12.09 -8.19 10.13
C GLY A 310 -11.02 -7.23 10.64
N LYS A 311 -9.90 -7.12 9.93
CA LYS A 311 -8.86 -6.12 10.23
C LYS A 311 -9.31 -4.75 9.75
N ALA A 312 -8.98 -3.72 10.52
CA ALA A 312 -9.00 -2.34 10.02
C ALA A 312 -7.99 -2.16 8.90
N VAL A 313 -8.43 -1.50 7.82
CA VAL A 313 -7.63 -1.18 6.64
C VAL A 313 -7.88 0.26 6.22
N SER A 314 -6.81 1.04 6.12
CA SER A 314 -6.77 2.36 5.49
C SER A 314 -5.89 2.31 4.26
N VAL A 315 -6.24 3.02 3.20
CA VAL A 315 -5.46 3.04 1.96
C VAL A 315 -5.24 4.48 1.50
N GLY A 316 -3.99 4.83 1.25
CA GLY A 316 -3.60 6.10 0.65
C GLY A 316 -3.80 6.08 -0.86
N VAL A 317 -4.61 7.00 -1.38
CA VAL A 317 -5.03 7.06 -2.78
C VAL A 317 -4.86 8.47 -3.34
N ASN A 318 -4.90 8.60 -4.66
CA ASN A 318 -5.12 9.88 -5.32
C ASN A 318 -6.63 10.18 -5.37
N ALA A 319 -7.05 11.26 -4.71
CA ALA A 319 -8.46 11.68 -4.65
C ALA A 319 -9.04 11.97 -6.04
N GLY A 320 -8.32 12.71 -6.89
CA GLY A 320 -8.79 13.05 -8.25
C GLY A 320 -9.10 11.80 -9.07
N LYS A 321 -8.18 10.85 -9.13
CA LYS A 321 -8.39 9.56 -9.83
C LYS A 321 -9.55 8.76 -9.22
N LEU A 322 -9.65 8.72 -7.89
CA LEU A 322 -10.75 8.00 -7.22
C LEU A 322 -12.11 8.63 -7.55
N TYR A 323 -12.18 9.95 -7.59
CA TYR A 323 -13.44 10.69 -7.78
C TYR A 323 -13.86 10.73 -9.25
N GLU A 324 -12.92 10.71 -10.19
CA GLU A 324 -13.19 10.72 -11.64
C GLU A 324 -14.14 9.58 -12.05
N SER A 325 -13.93 8.38 -11.48
CA SER A 325 -14.76 7.19 -11.74
C SER A 325 -16.23 7.33 -11.25
N ASP A 326 -16.49 8.25 -10.34
CA ASP A 326 -17.77 8.39 -9.62
C ASP A 326 -18.05 9.86 -9.24
N ASN A 327 -18.22 10.73 -10.24
CA ASN A 327 -18.40 12.18 -10.06
C ASN A 327 -19.80 12.69 -10.47
N ILE A 328 -20.86 12.06 -9.96
CA ILE A 328 -22.26 12.41 -10.31
C ILE A 328 -22.59 13.86 -9.91
N GLU A 329 -21.98 14.38 -8.85
CA GLU A 329 -22.15 15.74 -8.35
C GLU A 329 -21.45 16.79 -9.21
N ASN A 330 -20.63 16.38 -10.20
CA ASN A 330 -19.82 17.27 -11.04
C ASN A 330 -18.89 18.17 -10.22
N ILE A 331 -18.23 17.61 -9.21
CA ILE A 331 -17.18 18.28 -8.45
C ILE A 331 -16.04 18.64 -9.41
N ASP A 332 -15.49 19.85 -9.29
CA ASP A 332 -14.28 20.23 -10.00
C ASP A 332 -13.08 19.45 -9.43
N LEU A 333 -12.51 18.56 -10.24
CA LEU A 333 -11.44 17.66 -9.82
C LEU A 333 -10.04 18.24 -10.01
N ASN A 334 -9.90 19.44 -10.58
CA ASN A 334 -8.58 20.00 -10.93
C ASN A 334 -7.60 20.00 -9.76
N ASP A 335 -8.06 20.41 -8.58
CA ASP A 335 -7.23 20.45 -7.36
C ASP A 335 -7.15 19.07 -6.66
N CYS A 336 -8.06 18.15 -6.96
CA CYS A 336 -8.10 16.82 -6.34
C CYS A 336 -6.99 15.88 -6.83
N TYR A 337 -6.44 16.11 -8.03
CA TYR A 337 -5.33 15.30 -8.56
C TYR A 337 -3.99 15.60 -7.88
N GLY A 338 -3.79 16.82 -7.38
CA GLY A 338 -2.52 17.25 -6.80
C GLY A 338 -1.33 17.02 -7.73
N ASP A 339 -0.27 16.40 -7.20
CA ASP A 339 0.93 16.02 -7.98
C ASP A 339 0.81 14.64 -8.66
N GLY A 340 -0.39 14.04 -8.68
CA GLY A 340 -0.65 12.70 -9.20
C GLY A 340 -0.31 11.55 -8.24
N GLY A 341 0.34 11.82 -7.10
CA GLY A 341 0.57 10.82 -6.07
C GLY A 341 -0.60 10.71 -5.08
N ALA A 342 -0.46 9.83 -4.09
CA ALA A 342 -1.42 9.72 -3.01
C ALA A 342 -1.46 11.03 -2.22
N ASN A 343 -2.68 11.53 -2.02
CA ASN A 343 -2.99 12.79 -1.33
C ASN A 343 -4.22 12.67 -0.43
N HIS A 344 -4.85 11.49 -0.38
CA HIS A 344 -6.03 11.21 0.43
C HIS A 344 -5.94 9.82 1.06
N ALA A 345 -6.66 9.60 2.16
CA ALA A 345 -6.72 8.31 2.85
C ALA A 345 -8.18 7.89 3.02
N ILE A 346 -8.48 6.66 2.62
CA ILE A 346 -9.82 6.07 2.68
C ILE A 346 -9.82 4.77 3.47
N GLY A 347 -10.97 4.37 4.01
CA GLY A 347 -11.11 3.12 4.77
C GLY A 347 -11.73 2.07 3.91
N VAL A 348 -11.20 0.85 3.94
CA VAL A 348 -11.76 -0.27 3.16
C VAL A 348 -12.61 -1.11 4.08
N MET A 349 -13.92 -0.86 4.07
CA MET A 349 -14.85 -1.40 5.07
C MET A 349 -15.37 -2.79 4.70
N SER A 350 -15.47 -3.10 3.40
CA SER A 350 -15.94 -4.39 2.92
C SER A 350 -15.42 -4.64 1.50
N CYS A 351 -15.61 -5.85 0.98
CA CYS A 351 -15.32 -6.22 -0.40
C CYS A 351 -16.42 -7.12 -0.98
N ALA A 352 -16.52 -7.12 -2.31
CA ALA A 352 -17.39 -8.03 -3.05
C ALA A 352 -16.58 -8.87 -4.02
N ARG A 353 -16.85 -10.17 -4.02
CA ARG A 353 -16.31 -11.15 -4.97
C ARG A 353 -17.41 -11.68 -5.86
N ASP A 354 -17.09 -12.00 -7.10
CA ASP A 354 -17.97 -12.77 -7.96
C ASP A 354 -18.16 -14.18 -7.35
N ALA A 355 -19.41 -14.63 -7.21
CA ALA A 355 -19.70 -15.84 -6.44
C ALA A 355 -19.18 -17.12 -7.10
N ILE A 356 -19.03 -17.12 -8.43
CA ILE A 356 -18.61 -18.27 -9.24
C ILE A 356 -17.09 -18.37 -9.31
N THR A 357 -16.44 -17.28 -9.69
CA THR A 357 -15.00 -17.22 -9.92
C THR A 357 -14.21 -16.96 -8.64
N GLY A 358 -14.83 -16.32 -7.64
CA GLY A 358 -14.16 -15.85 -6.43
C GLY A 358 -13.31 -14.59 -6.63
N ASN A 359 -13.28 -14.04 -7.85
CA ASN A 359 -12.50 -12.86 -8.17
C ASN A 359 -13.03 -11.64 -7.43
N LEU A 360 -12.13 -10.84 -6.87
CA LEU A 360 -12.47 -9.54 -6.32
C LEU A 360 -13.04 -8.63 -7.41
N THR A 361 -14.21 -8.06 -7.16
CA THR A 361 -14.90 -7.18 -8.13
C THR A 361 -15.00 -5.75 -7.64
N HIS A 362 -15.21 -5.55 -6.33
CA HIS A 362 -15.42 -4.24 -5.73
C HIS A 362 -14.89 -4.18 -4.31
N PHE A 363 -14.55 -2.96 -3.89
CA PHE A 363 -14.42 -2.59 -2.48
C PHE A 363 -15.59 -1.69 -2.06
N TYR A 364 -15.94 -1.74 -0.79
CA TYR A 364 -16.79 -0.73 -0.15
C TYR A 364 -15.91 0.14 0.72
N ILE A 365 -15.93 1.44 0.48
CA ILE A 365 -15.01 2.39 1.09
C ILE A 365 -15.75 3.44 1.91
N ASN A 366 -15.15 3.80 3.04
CA ASN A 366 -15.49 5.01 3.77
C ASN A 366 -14.53 6.12 3.31
N ASP A 367 -15.10 7.16 2.74
CA ASP A 367 -14.37 8.26 2.10
C ASP A 367 -14.85 9.59 2.67
N THR A 368 -14.06 10.17 3.57
CA THR A 368 -14.43 11.39 4.28
C THR A 368 -14.10 12.67 3.52
N GLY A 369 -13.57 12.56 2.31
CA GLY A 369 -12.92 13.67 1.60
C GLY A 369 -13.85 14.56 0.78
N ARG A 370 -15.04 14.07 0.39
CA ARG A 370 -16.00 14.83 -0.44
C ARG A 370 -17.18 15.42 0.33
N ASP A 371 -17.34 15.06 1.60
CA ASP A 371 -18.47 15.48 2.43
C ASP A 371 -19.84 15.07 1.84
N LEU A 372 -19.92 13.87 1.27
CA LEU A 372 -21.16 13.33 0.69
C LEU A 372 -21.66 12.14 1.50
N ALA A 373 -22.94 12.14 1.88
CA ALA A 373 -23.53 11.06 2.68
C ALA A 373 -23.35 9.65 2.04
N ARG A 374 -23.29 9.57 0.71
CA ARG A 374 -23.06 8.31 0.00
C ARG A 374 -21.65 7.74 0.24
N ASP A 375 -20.71 8.57 0.66
CA ASP A 375 -19.31 8.20 0.89
C ASP A 375 -19.06 7.58 2.27
N ALA A 376 -20.08 7.53 3.13
CA ALA A 376 -20.01 6.79 4.38
C ALA A 376 -19.65 5.31 4.15
N CYS A 377 -20.17 4.69 3.09
CA CYS A 377 -19.76 3.34 2.68
C CYS A 377 -20.10 3.06 1.19
N ARG A 378 -19.43 3.75 0.25
CA ARG A 378 -19.73 3.58 -1.18
C ARG A 378 -19.01 2.41 -1.82
N LYS A 379 -19.66 1.81 -2.81
CA LYS A 379 -19.11 0.72 -3.64
C LYS A 379 -18.22 1.28 -4.76
N VAL A 380 -17.01 0.77 -4.90
CA VAL A 380 -16.02 1.16 -5.92
C VAL A 380 -15.53 -0.09 -6.64
N LYS A 381 -15.44 -0.06 -7.97
CA LYS A 381 -14.90 -1.18 -8.75
C LYS A 381 -13.42 -1.37 -8.46
N VAL A 382 -12.97 -2.61 -8.49
CA VAL A 382 -11.58 -2.95 -8.21
C VAL A 382 -10.59 -2.24 -9.15
N VAL A 383 -10.96 -2.03 -10.41
CA VAL A 383 -10.13 -1.32 -11.41
C VAL A 383 -9.96 0.16 -11.05
N ASP A 384 -11.06 0.83 -10.69
CA ASP A 384 -11.04 2.25 -10.32
C ASP A 384 -10.26 2.45 -9.01
N PHE A 385 -10.45 1.53 -8.05
CA PHE A 385 -9.68 1.50 -6.80
C PHE A 385 -8.18 1.34 -7.08
N LEU A 386 -7.80 0.41 -7.97
CA LEU A 386 -6.41 0.18 -8.34
C LEU A 386 -5.80 1.42 -8.99
N GLN A 387 -6.50 2.10 -9.90
CA GLN A 387 -5.98 3.30 -10.55
C GLN A 387 -5.72 4.43 -9.55
N ALA A 388 -6.59 4.58 -8.55
CA ALA A 388 -6.43 5.57 -7.50
C ALA A 388 -5.33 5.20 -6.48
N PHE A 389 -5.15 3.91 -6.19
CA PHE A 389 -4.18 3.42 -5.23
C PHE A 389 -2.78 3.23 -5.83
N ASN A 390 -2.69 2.81 -7.09
CA ASN A 390 -1.43 2.58 -7.81
C ASN A 390 -0.81 3.90 -8.28
N VAL A 391 -0.41 4.70 -7.30
CA VAL A 391 0.24 5.99 -7.48
C VAL A 391 1.45 6.08 -6.57
N LYS A 392 2.29 7.10 -6.77
CA LYS A 392 3.40 7.40 -5.86
C LYS A 392 2.87 7.65 -4.45
N ARG A 393 3.54 7.13 -3.41
CA ARG A 393 3.12 7.23 -1.99
C ARG A 393 1.80 6.51 -1.64
N GLY A 394 1.19 5.78 -2.58
CA GLY A 394 0.05 4.92 -2.28
C GLY A 394 0.49 3.73 -1.43
N VAL A 395 0.00 3.65 -0.19
CA VAL A 395 0.27 2.56 0.74
C VAL A 395 -1.00 2.17 1.50
N ALA A 396 -1.08 0.90 1.92
CA ALA A 396 -2.12 0.45 2.84
C ALA A 396 -1.58 0.46 4.28
N ILE A 397 -2.44 0.77 5.24
CA ILE A 397 -2.20 0.60 6.67
C ILE A 397 -3.17 -0.45 7.16
N ILE A 398 -2.63 -1.56 7.66
CA ILE A 398 -3.42 -2.75 8.02
C ILE A 398 -3.17 -3.06 9.48
N SER A 399 -4.26 -3.21 10.24
CA SER A 399 -4.17 -3.68 11.63
C SER A 399 -3.69 -5.14 11.68
N LYS A 400 -2.84 -5.46 12.66
CA LYS A 400 -2.27 -6.82 12.82
C LYS A 400 -3.32 -7.84 13.26
N LYS A 401 -4.36 -7.39 13.93
CA LYS A 401 -5.44 -8.21 14.48
C LYS A 401 -6.80 -7.63 14.08
N PRO A 402 -7.82 -8.48 13.95
CA PRO A 402 -9.19 -8.03 13.71
C PRO A 402 -9.65 -7.06 14.79
N ILE A 403 -10.46 -6.08 14.40
CA ILE A 403 -11.11 -5.15 15.33
C ILE A 403 -12.63 -5.19 15.24
N TRP A 404 -13.19 -5.95 14.29
CA TRP A 404 -14.63 -6.07 14.06
C TRP A 404 -15.10 -7.52 13.87
#